data_AF-A0A937AQ97-F1
#
_entry.id   AF-A0A937AQ97-F1
#
_cell.length_a   1.000
_cell.length_b   1.000
_cell.length_c   1.000
_cell.angle_alpha   90.00
_cell.angle_beta   90.00
_cell.angle_gamma   90.00
#
_symmetry.space_group_name_H-M   'P 1'
#
loop_
_entity.id
_entity.type
_entity.pdbx_description
1 polymer ?
#
loop_
_entity_poly.entity_id
_entity_poly.type
_entity_poly.pdbx_seq_one_letter_code
_entity_poly.pdbx_strand_id
1 'polypeptide(L)'
;MALHGDVRRARTLGTGRRSDGEGLDRGVRALHRAGQVSAGPKADADQARIRAALASVPGIPCEGEAPVFAEPWQAQAFAMALALHQRGVFRWKDWAEMLGEEIKKAQAAGDPDDGSTYYRHWMATLERIVAQKGIATPALLDRTYHAWEHAADRTPHGQPIELKPEDYRQAGR
;
A
#
# COMPACT_ATOMS: atom_id res chain seq x y z
N MET A 1 25.15 9.45 -55.74
CA MET A 1 25.20 10.83 -56.28
C MET A 1 24.54 11.75 -55.26
N ALA A 2 25.37 12.64 -54.68
CA ALA A 2 25.09 13.90 -53.96
C ALA A 2 24.00 13.98 -52.87
N LEU A 3 24.15 14.70 -51.75
CA LEU A 3 25.25 15.42 -51.10
C LEU A 3 24.78 15.73 -49.65
N HIS A 4 25.75 15.94 -48.76
CA HIS A 4 25.62 16.28 -47.34
C HIS A 4 24.86 17.59 -47.04
N GLY A 5 24.36 17.70 -45.81
CA GLY A 5 23.91 18.96 -45.19
C GLY A 5 23.77 18.84 -43.67
N ASP A 6 24.90 18.97 -42.98
CA ASP A 6 25.08 19.00 -41.53
C ASP A 6 24.84 20.43 -41.00
N VAL A 7 24.12 20.63 -39.89
CA VAL A 7 24.16 21.89 -39.13
C VAL A 7 24.24 21.61 -37.63
N ARG A 8 25.31 22.17 -37.07
CA ARG A 8 25.80 22.04 -35.71
C ARG A 8 25.02 22.89 -34.70
N ARG A 9 25.05 22.40 -33.46
CA ARG A 9 24.64 23.04 -32.19
C ARG A 9 25.16 24.48 -32.00
N ALA A 10 24.39 25.26 -31.24
CA ALA A 10 24.93 26.21 -30.28
C ALA A 10 24.42 25.86 -28.85
N ARG A 11 25.37 25.73 -27.93
CA ARG A 11 25.18 25.65 -26.47
C ARG A 11 25.08 27.07 -25.91
N THR A 12 24.28 27.26 -24.86
CA THR A 12 24.56 28.25 -23.81
C THR A 12 24.31 27.63 -22.44
N LEU A 13 25.22 27.97 -21.53
CA LEU A 13 25.52 27.39 -20.22
C LEU A 13 24.80 28.11 -19.07
N GLY A 14 24.73 27.43 -17.92
CA GLY A 14 24.72 27.98 -16.55
C GLY A 14 23.32 28.32 -16.02
N THR A 15 22.93 28.03 -14.78
CA THR A 15 23.65 27.85 -13.50
C THR A 15 22.73 26.98 -12.60
N GLY A 16 23.13 25.94 -11.88
CA GLY A 16 24.20 25.90 -10.88
C GLY A 16 23.68 26.27 -9.48
N ARG A 17 23.09 25.30 -8.74
CA ARG A 17 23.20 25.22 -7.26
C ARG A 17 22.82 23.82 -6.74
N ARG A 18 23.83 23.08 -6.29
CA ARG A 18 23.75 22.08 -5.21
C ARG A 18 23.93 22.83 -3.89
N SER A 19 23.31 22.30 -2.82
CA SER A 19 23.78 22.13 -1.44
C SER A 19 22.63 21.44 -0.70
N ASP A 20 22.79 20.19 -0.28
CA ASP A 20 23.24 19.74 1.06
C ASP A 20 22.20 20.12 2.12
N GLY A 21 21.66 19.20 2.92
CA GLY A 21 22.36 18.18 3.69
C GLY A 21 22.37 18.63 5.15
N GLU A 22 21.86 17.78 6.04
CA GLU A 22 21.81 17.87 7.51
C GLU A 22 20.68 18.64 8.19
N GLY A 23 19.90 17.85 8.94
CA GLY A 23 19.80 18.04 10.38
C GLY A 23 18.48 18.64 10.83
N LEU A 24 17.63 17.82 11.47
CA LEU A 24 16.87 18.19 12.67
C LEU A 24 16.21 16.94 13.27
N ASP A 25 17.03 16.03 13.78
CA ASP A 25 16.68 15.27 14.98
C ASP A 25 16.70 16.24 16.16
N ARG A 26 15.54 16.81 16.52
CA ARG A 26 15.28 17.24 17.90
C ARG A 26 13.80 17.51 18.17
N GLY A 27 13.17 16.56 18.87
CA GLY A 27 12.27 16.87 19.98
C GLY A 27 10.78 17.01 19.68
N VAL A 28 10.05 15.89 19.68
CA VAL A 28 8.62 15.89 20.07
C VAL A 28 8.39 14.85 21.17
N ARG A 29 9.17 14.96 22.25
CA ARG A 29 8.64 14.78 23.60
C ARG A 29 8.52 16.17 24.20
N ALA A 30 7.31 16.73 24.13
CA ALA A 30 6.75 17.70 25.07
C ALA A 30 5.72 18.57 24.34
N LEU A 31 4.49 18.07 24.14
CA LEU A 31 3.28 18.91 24.12
C LEU A 31 2.06 18.08 24.53
N HIS A 32 2.18 17.35 25.65
CA HIS A 32 1.01 17.11 26.50
C HIS A 32 0.96 18.31 27.45
N ARG A 33 0.28 19.39 27.02
CA ARG A 33 -0.24 20.55 27.80
C ARG A 33 -0.02 21.87 27.04
N ALA A 34 -1.11 22.63 26.97
CA ALA A 34 -1.28 24.00 26.47
C ALA A 34 -1.46 24.14 24.95
N GLY A 35 -2.71 24.38 24.54
CA GLY A 35 -3.05 24.80 23.19
C GLY A 35 -4.51 24.56 22.82
N GLN A 36 -5.47 24.99 23.65
CA GLN A 36 -6.80 25.30 23.11
C GLN A 36 -6.63 26.45 22.12
N VAL A 37 -6.39 26.13 20.85
CA VAL A 37 -6.66 27.04 19.76
C VAL A 37 -8.18 27.12 19.65
N SER A 38 -8.74 28.19 20.18
CA SER A 38 -10.14 28.54 19.96
C SER A 38 -10.28 28.82 18.46
N ALA A 39 -10.71 27.79 17.72
CA ALA A 39 -11.10 27.93 16.34
C ALA A 39 -12.26 28.95 16.32
N GLY A 40 -12.12 30.04 15.57
CA GLY A 40 -13.18 31.04 15.50
C GLY A 40 -14.47 30.44 14.91
N PRO A 41 -15.64 31.05 15.14
CA PRO A 41 -16.95 30.50 14.73
C PRO A 41 -17.07 30.19 13.23
N LYS A 42 -16.21 30.77 12.40
CA LYS A 42 -16.12 30.48 10.96
C LYS A 42 -15.45 29.13 10.67
N ALA A 43 -14.41 28.75 11.41
CA ALA A 43 -13.72 27.47 11.25
C ALA A 43 -14.61 26.30 11.68
N ASP A 44 -15.40 26.48 12.75
CA ASP A 44 -16.41 25.51 13.18
C ASP A 44 -17.53 25.37 12.14
N ALA A 45 -17.95 26.47 11.53
CA ALA A 45 -18.95 26.46 10.45
C ALA A 45 -18.41 25.81 9.16
N ASP A 46 -17.15 26.02 8.81
CA ASP A 46 -16.52 25.38 7.66
C ASP A 46 -16.32 23.87 7.90
N GLN A 47 -15.93 23.46 9.10
CA GLN A 47 -15.89 22.05 9.49
C GLN A 47 -17.29 21.39 9.44
N ALA A 48 -18.33 22.08 9.92
CA ALA A 48 -19.70 21.57 9.86
C ALA A 48 -20.20 21.41 8.41
N ARG A 49 -19.86 22.35 7.52
CA ARG A 49 -20.18 22.24 6.08
C ARG A 49 -19.44 21.09 5.41
N ILE A 50 -18.15 20.91 5.71
CA ILE A 50 -17.36 19.78 5.20
C ILE A 50 -17.99 18.46 5.68
N ARG A 51 -18.32 18.33 6.97
CA ARG A 51 -18.99 17.14 7.51
C ARG A 51 -20.33 16.86 6.84
N ALA A 52 -21.16 17.89 6.65
CA ALA A 52 -22.45 17.76 5.97
C ALA A 52 -22.28 17.34 4.49
N ALA A 53 -21.26 17.87 3.81
CA ALA A 53 -20.93 17.46 2.44
C ALA A 53 -20.45 16.00 2.38
N LEU A 54 -19.57 15.58 3.30
CA LEU A 54 -19.10 14.18 3.37
C LEU A 54 -20.26 13.22 3.66
N ALA A 55 -21.17 13.57 4.58
CA ALA A 55 -22.37 12.78 4.87
C ALA A 55 -23.37 12.68 3.70
N SER A 56 -23.30 13.61 2.74
CA SER A 56 -24.14 13.59 1.54
C SER A 56 -23.57 12.77 0.37
N VAL A 57 -22.30 12.36 0.46
CA VAL A 57 -21.64 11.53 -0.56
C VAL A 57 -21.69 10.07 -0.10
N PRO A 58 -22.45 9.20 -0.78
CA PRO A 58 -22.51 7.79 -0.41
C PRO A 58 -21.14 7.12 -0.58
N GLY A 59 -20.68 6.44 0.48
CA GLY A 59 -19.42 5.67 0.49
C GLY A 59 -18.21 6.37 1.12
N ILE A 60 -18.35 7.61 1.61
CA ILE A 60 -17.33 8.26 2.42
C ILE A 60 -17.63 8.00 3.91
N PRO A 61 -16.70 7.39 4.66
CA PRO A 61 -16.90 7.12 6.09
C PRO A 61 -17.03 8.41 6.89
N CYS A 62 -18.09 8.52 7.68
CA CYS A 62 -18.27 9.60 8.64
C CYS A 62 -17.61 9.25 9.99
N GLU A 63 -17.27 10.27 10.79
CA GLU A 63 -16.83 10.08 12.18
C GLU A 63 -17.92 9.31 12.96
N GLY A 64 -17.57 8.12 13.45
CA GLY A 64 -18.50 7.23 14.18
C GLY A 64 -19.06 6.06 13.35
N GLU A 65 -18.76 5.98 12.06
CA GLU A 65 -19.06 4.80 11.24
C GLU A 65 -18.01 3.70 11.43
N ALA A 66 -18.42 2.45 11.16
CA ALA A 66 -17.52 1.31 11.21
C ALA A 66 -16.33 1.51 10.25
N PRO A 67 -15.10 1.07 10.62
CA PRO A 67 -13.96 1.12 9.72
C PRO A 67 -14.29 0.43 8.39
N VAL A 68 -13.92 1.08 7.26
CA VAL A 68 -14.07 0.50 5.91
C VAL A 68 -13.31 -0.82 5.77
N PHE A 69 -12.20 -0.93 6.49
CA PHE A 69 -11.35 -2.10 6.57
C PHE A 69 -11.31 -2.56 8.03
N ALA A 70 -11.58 -3.84 8.26
CA ALA A 70 -11.56 -4.42 9.60
C ALA A 70 -10.14 -4.48 10.19
N GLU A 71 -9.14 -4.62 9.32
CA GLU A 71 -7.74 -4.71 9.71
C GLU A 71 -6.86 -3.84 8.79
N PRO A 72 -5.77 -3.24 9.28
CA PRO A 72 -4.89 -2.37 8.47
C PRO A 72 -4.34 -3.04 7.21
N TRP A 73 -4.07 -4.35 7.26
CA TRP A 73 -3.55 -5.10 6.12
C TRP A 73 -4.54 -5.19 4.95
N GLN A 74 -5.85 -5.11 5.22
CA GLN A 74 -6.88 -5.15 4.16
C GLN A 74 -6.79 -3.92 3.26
N ALA A 75 -6.53 -2.74 3.85
CA ALA A 75 -6.29 -1.51 3.10
C ALA A 75 -5.02 -1.62 2.24
N GLN A 76 -3.99 -2.30 2.73
CA GLN A 76 -2.75 -2.55 1.98
C GLN A 76 -2.98 -3.49 0.80
N ALA A 77 -3.73 -4.59 1.01
CA ALA A 77 -4.13 -5.50 -0.06
C ALA A 77 -4.93 -4.78 -1.15
N PHE A 78 -5.86 -3.91 -0.74
CA PHE A 78 -6.63 -3.07 -1.66
C PHE A 78 -5.74 -2.13 -2.48
N ALA A 79 -4.82 -1.43 -1.81
CA ALA A 79 -3.88 -0.53 -2.47
C ALA A 79 -2.98 -1.27 -3.49
N MET A 80 -2.53 -2.48 -3.17
CA MET A 80 -1.75 -3.32 -4.09
C MET A 80 -2.57 -3.72 -5.33
N ALA A 81 -3.81 -4.15 -5.15
CA ALA A 81 -4.71 -4.48 -6.27
C ALA A 81 -4.91 -3.27 -7.20
N LEU A 82 -5.19 -2.10 -6.62
CA LEU A 82 -5.37 -0.85 -7.38
C LEU A 82 -4.09 -0.47 -8.15
N ALA A 83 -2.92 -0.55 -7.50
CA ALA A 83 -1.65 -0.22 -8.13
C ALA A 83 -1.31 -1.17 -9.30
N LEU A 84 -1.56 -2.47 -9.16
CA LEU A 84 -1.36 -3.45 -10.23
C LEU A 84 -2.32 -3.21 -11.40
N HIS A 85 -3.58 -2.89 -11.12
CA HIS A 85 -4.55 -2.54 -12.15
C HIS A 85 -4.15 -1.27 -12.91
N GLN A 86 -3.77 -0.19 -12.20
CA GLN A 86 -3.33 1.06 -12.82
C GLN A 86 -2.09 0.87 -13.72
N ARG A 87 -1.25 -0.10 -13.40
CA ARG A 87 -0.08 -0.49 -14.22
C ARG A 87 -0.44 -1.44 -15.38
N GLY A 88 -1.71 -1.78 -15.55
CA GLY A 88 -2.18 -2.65 -16.63
C GLY A 88 -1.85 -4.13 -16.45
N VAL A 89 -1.49 -4.57 -15.25
CA VAL A 89 -1.16 -5.99 -14.98
C VAL A 89 -2.38 -6.88 -15.20
N PHE A 90 -3.56 -6.39 -14.84
CA PHE A 90 -4.85 -7.03 -15.08
C PHE A 90 -5.96 -5.99 -15.29
N ARG A 91 -7.10 -6.44 -15.84
CA ARG A 91 -8.33 -5.65 -15.93
C ARG A 91 -9.32 -6.10 -14.86
N TRP A 92 -10.20 -5.22 -14.41
CA TRP A 92 -11.19 -5.54 -13.37
C TRP A 92 -12.09 -6.73 -13.70
N LYS A 93 -12.40 -6.94 -14.99
CA LYS A 93 -13.16 -8.12 -15.42
C LYS A 93 -12.42 -9.43 -15.11
N ASP A 94 -11.14 -9.48 -15.48
CA ASP A 94 -10.29 -10.65 -15.27
C ASP A 94 -10.07 -10.89 -13.75
N TRP A 95 -9.94 -9.80 -12.98
CA TRP A 95 -9.88 -9.84 -11.51
C TRP A 95 -11.15 -10.44 -10.88
N ALA A 96 -12.34 -9.96 -11.28
CA ALA A 96 -13.59 -10.42 -10.70
C ALA A 96 -13.84 -11.92 -10.97
N GLU A 97 -13.45 -12.39 -12.15
CA GLU A 97 -13.50 -13.81 -12.51
C GLU A 97 -12.58 -14.65 -11.61
N MET A 98 -11.30 -14.28 -11.52
CA MET A 98 -10.33 -15.00 -10.68
C MET A 98 -10.70 -14.98 -9.19
N LEU A 99 -11.15 -13.84 -8.67
CA LEU A 99 -11.61 -13.75 -7.28
C LEU A 99 -12.82 -14.64 -7.02
N GLY A 100 -13.77 -14.69 -7.96
CA GLY A 100 -14.93 -15.58 -7.87
C GLY A 100 -14.53 -17.06 -7.88
N GLU A 101 -13.50 -17.45 -8.63
CA GLU A 101 -12.94 -18.80 -8.60
C GLU A 101 -12.30 -19.13 -7.24
N GLU A 102 -11.50 -18.21 -6.67
CA GLU A 102 -10.87 -18.44 -5.36
C GLU A 102 -11.92 -18.56 -4.24
N ILE A 103 -12.94 -17.72 -4.24
CA ILE A 103 -14.04 -17.81 -3.27
C ILE A 103 -14.76 -19.16 -3.39
N LYS A 104 -15.11 -19.59 -4.61
CA LYS A 104 -15.78 -20.89 -4.83
C LYS A 104 -14.91 -22.07 -4.38
N LYS A 105 -13.60 -22.00 -4.67
CA LYS A 105 -12.63 -23.02 -4.26
C LYS A 105 -12.52 -23.09 -2.74
N ALA A 106 -12.50 -21.95 -2.05
CA ALA A 106 -12.46 -21.90 -0.60
C ALA A 106 -13.75 -22.40 0.04
N GLN A 107 -14.92 -21.98 -0.46
CA GLN A 107 -16.21 -22.48 -0.02
C GLN A 107 -16.32 -24.01 -0.18
N ALA A 108 -15.85 -24.55 -1.31
CA ALA A 108 -15.79 -25.99 -1.53
C ALA A 108 -14.84 -26.71 -0.53
N ALA A 109 -13.86 -26.01 0.03
CA ALA A 109 -12.96 -26.50 1.08
C ALA A 109 -13.50 -26.27 2.52
N GLY A 110 -14.72 -25.74 2.67
CA GLY A 110 -15.38 -25.52 3.96
C GLY A 110 -15.27 -24.10 4.52
N ASP A 111 -14.84 -23.13 3.72
CA ASP A 111 -14.82 -21.71 4.12
C ASP A 111 -16.24 -21.17 4.35
N PRO A 112 -16.50 -20.48 5.49
CA PRO A 112 -17.83 -19.96 5.79
C PRO A 112 -18.23 -18.84 4.83
N ASP A 113 -19.48 -18.88 4.37
CA ASP A 113 -20.06 -17.87 3.46
C ASP A 113 -20.63 -16.66 4.23
N ASP A 114 -19.84 -16.14 5.18
CA ASP A 114 -20.20 -14.98 6.02
C ASP A 114 -19.38 -13.72 5.70
N GLY A 115 -18.46 -13.81 4.73
CA GLY A 115 -17.60 -12.72 4.29
C GLY A 115 -16.40 -12.42 5.20
N SER A 116 -16.24 -13.12 6.34
CA SER A 116 -15.12 -12.93 7.26
C SER A 116 -13.75 -13.22 6.64
N THR A 117 -13.74 -13.97 5.54
CA THR A 117 -12.57 -14.44 4.79
C THR A 117 -12.37 -13.70 3.48
N TYR A 118 -13.23 -12.74 3.14
CA TYR A 118 -13.24 -12.06 1.84
C TYR A 118 -11.89 -11.46 1.43
N TYR A 119 -11.21 -10.75 2.35
CA TYR A 119 -9.89 -10.19 2.06
C TYR A 119 -8.77 -11.23 2.02
N ARG A 120 -8.96 -12.43 2.58
CA ARG A 120 -8.04 -13.55 2.38
C ARG A 120 -8.14 -14.07 0.94
N HIS A 121 -9.35 -14.12 0.38
CA HIS A 121 -9.56 -14.45 -1.04
C HIS A 121 -8.97 -13.39 -1.97
N TRP A 122 -9.00 -12.11 -1.58
CA TRP A 122 -8.27 -11.04 -2.29
C TRP A 122 -6.77 -11.30 -2.34
N MET A 123 -6.15 -11.63 -1.21
CA MET A 123 -4.71 -11.94 -1.15
C MET A 123 -4.35 -13.14 -2.02
N ALA A 124 -5.10 -14.24 -1.92
CA ALA A 124 -4.89 -15.42 -2.77
C ALA A 124 -5.01 -15.07 -4.27
N THR A 125 -5.96 -14.21 -4.63
CA THR A 125 -6.14 -13.73 -6.01
C THR A 125 -4.94 -12.90 -6.47
N LEU A 126 -4.43 -12.00 -5.62
CA LEU A 126 -3.23 -11.19 -5.94
C LEU A 126 -2.01 -12.08 -6.17
N GLU A 127 -1.75 -13.04 -5.28
CA GLU A 127 -0.66 -14.00 -5.40
C GLU A 127 -0.74 -14.80 -6.70
N ARG A 128 -1.95 -15.29 -7.03
CA ARG A 128 -2.20 -16.01 -8.27
C ARG A 128 -1.96 -15.14 -9.51
N ILE A 129 -2.38 -13.87 -9.50
CA ILE A 129 -2.16 -12.95 -10.62
C ILE A 129 -0.67 -12.67 -10.82
N VAL A 130 0.07 -12.31 -9.77
CA VAL A 130 1.50 -11.99 -9.90
C VAL A 130 2.30 -13.21 -10.33
N ALA A 131 1.90 -14.42 -9.91
CA ALA A 131 2.47 -15.69 -10.36
C ALA A 131 2.22 -15.95 -11.84
N GLN A 132 0.96 -15.86 -12.30
CA GLN A 132 0.61 -16.08 -13.71
C GLN A 132 1.27 -15.07 -14.65
N LYS A 133 1.48 -13.84 -14.19
CA LYS A 133 2.13 -12.77 -14.96
C LYS A 133 3.66 -12.80 -14.88
N GLY A 134 4.25 -13.74 -14.13
CA GLY A 134 5.70 -13.86 -13.98
C GLY A 134 6.35 -12.71 -13.20
N ILE A 135 5.56 -11.93 -12.45
CA ILE A 135 6.05 -10.79 -11.65
C ILE A 135 6.73 -11.31 -10.37
N ALA A 136 6.16 -12.35 -9.77
CA ALA A 136 6.74 -13.07 -8.64
C ALA A 136 6.50 -14.56 -8.82
N THR A 137 7.48 -15.41 -8.48
CA THR A 137 7.27 -16.86 -8.54
C THR A 137 6.66 -17.36 -7.22
N PRO A 138 5.93 -18.49 -7.22
CA PRO A 138 5.44 -19.09 -5.98
C PRO A 138 6.56 -19.33 -4.96
N ALA A 139 7.73 -19.78 -5.43
CA ALA A 139 8.91 -19.97 -4.59
C ALA A 139 9.45 -18.66 -4.00
N LEU A 140 9.35 -17.53 -4.71
CA LEU A 140 9.74 -16.22 -4.18
C LEU A 140 8.76 -15.74 -3.10
N LEU A 141 7.45 -15.94 -3.32
CA LEU A 141 6.42 -15.58 -2.34
C LEU A 141 6.61 -16.39 -1.06
N ASP A 142 6.75 -17.71 -1.18
CA ASP A 142 6.99 -18.64 -0.06
C ASP A 142 8.27 -18.31 0.71
N ARG A 143 9.39 -18.10 -0.01
CA ARG A 143 10.65 -17.68 0.60
C ARG A 143 10.51 -16.34 1.34
N THR A 144 9.74 -15.40 0.80
CA THR A 144 9.55 -14.08 1.43
C THR A 144 8.65 -14.19 2.65
N TYR A 145 7.61 -15.03 2.61
CA TYR A 145 6.77 -15.34 3.76
C TYR A 145 7.63 -15.86 4.92
N HIS A 146 8.44 -16.89 4.68
CA HIS A 146 9.32 -17.46 5.71
C HIS A 146 10.38 -16.47 6.22
N ALA A 147 10.90 -15.60 5.36
CA ALA A 147 11.81 -14.55 5.80
C ALA A 147 11.11 -13.57 6.76
N TRP A 148 9.86 -13.20 6.49
CA TRP A 148 9.10 -12.34 7.41
C TRP A 148 8.75 -13.05 8.72
N GLU A 149 8.42 -14.34 8.67
CA GLU A 149 8.19 -15.19 9.84
C GLU A 149 9.43 -15.21 10.74
N HIS A 150 10.61 -15.52 10.18
CA HIS A 150 11.87 -15.48 10.92
C HIS A 150 12.20 -14.09 11.47
N ALA A 151 11.97 -13.03 10.68
CA ALA A 151 12.19 -11.67 11.14
C ALA A 151 11.28 -11.30 12.31
N ALA A 152 10.02 -11.73 12.28
CA ALA A 152 9.06 -11.53 13.37
C ALA A 152 9.50 -12.28 14.63
N ASP A 153 9.86 -13.56 14.52
CA ASP A 153 10.27 -14.41 15.65
C ASP A 153 11.48 -13.85 16.41
N ARG A 154 12.47 -13.31 15.69
CA ARG A 154 13.68 -12.75 16.31
C ARG A 154 13.51 -11.33 16.84
N THR A 155 12.43 -10.64 16.50
CA THR A 155 12.23 -9.22 16.84
C THR A 155 11.48 -9.11 18.17
N PRO A 156 12.09 -8.53 19.22
CA PRO A 156 11.39 -8.31 20.48
C PRO A 156 10.11 -7.49 20.29
N HIS A 157 9.05 -7.83 21.02
CA HIS A 157 7.79 -7.09 20.96
C HIS A 157 7.99 -5.59 21.20
N GLY A 158 7.32 -4.77 20.40
CA GLY A 158 7.43 -3.30 20.45
C GLY A 158 8.59 -2.72 19.64
N GLN A 159 9.45 -3.55 19.05
CA GLN A 159 10.44 -3.12 18.06
C GLN A 159 9.91 -3.30 16.63
N PRO A 160 10.31 -2.44 15.67
CA PRO A 160 9.98 -2.64 14.27
C PRO A 160 10.56 -3.95 13.72
N ILE A 161 9.77 -4.67 12.92
CA ILE A 161 10.24 -5.86 12.21
C ILE A 161 10.95 -5.40 10.94
N GLU A 162 12.25 -5.68 10.85
CA GLU A 162 13.06 -5.38 9.68
C GLU A 162 13.54 -6.68 9.03
N LEU A 163 13.37 -6.81 7.72
CA LEU A 163 13.97 -7.92 6.96
C LEU A 163 15.47 -7.74 6.79
N LYS A 164 16.23 -8.80 7.06
CA LYS A 164 17.67 -8.89 6.85
C LYS A 164 17.99 -10.02 5.86
N PRO A 165 19.13 -9.97 5.15
CA PRO A 165 19.55 -11.05 4.25
C PRO A 165 19.64 -12.43 4.92
N GLU A 166 19.83 -12.47 6.23
CA GLU A 166 19.87 -13.70 7.03
C GLU A 166 18.51 -14.38 7.17
N ASP A 167 17.41 -13.62 7.16
CA ASP A 167 16.06 -14.18 7.26
C ASP A 167 15.68 -14.99 6.01
N TYR A 168 16.35 -14.69 4.89
CA TYR A 168 16.17 -15.41 3.63
C TYR A 168 17.02 -16.68 3.50
N ARG A 169 17.91 -16.96 4.46
CA ARG A 169 18.72 -18.18 4.49
C ARG A 169 17.94 -19.22 5.27
N GLN A 170 17.41 -20.24 4.57
CA GLN A 170 16.90 -21.44 5.25
C GLN A 170 18.00 -21.95 6.19
N ALA A 171 17.69 -22.09 7.48
CA ALA A 171 18.54 -22.84 8.39
C ALA A 171 18.69 -24.24 7.80
N GLY A 172 19.89 -24.56 7.31
CA GLY A 172 20.19 -25.86 6.72
C GLY A 172 19.74 -26.95 7.68
N ARG A 173 18.79 -27.77 7.23
CA ARG A 173 18.51 -29.08 7.81
C ARG A 173 19.21 -30.13 6.97
#